data_AF-A0A133S5T2-F1
#
_entry.id   AF-A0A133S5T2-F1
#
_cell.length_a   1.000
_cell.length_b   1.000
_cell.length_c   1.000
_cell.angle_alpha   90.00
_cell.angle_beta   90.00
_cell.angle_gamma   90.00
#
_symmetry.space_group_name_H-M   'P 1'
#
loop_
_entity.id
_entity.type
_entity.pdbx_description
1 polymer ?
#
loop_
_entity_poly.entity_id
_entity_poly.type
_entity_poly.pdbx_seq_one_letter_code
_entity_poly.pdbx_strand_id
1 'polypeptide(L)'
;MNIRERIEEREDMILSPYAARSSMALRDIDEEPDPLRTAFQRDRDRIIHSKCFRRLKHKTQVYIAPGDHYRTRMTHTLEVGQIGRTVARALRLNEDLVEAIAMGHDVGHTPFGHVGEYALRDMVGHFNHNEQSLRMVEVLEKHGNRQGLNLTKEVRDGILGHTGPTIPSTLEGQIIRIVDRIAYLCHDYDDAQRAGMLEANDLPEEVRFNFGDTPSSMITAMVKDMVEQSLDKPAIQMSADIESTMNVFRQFMFKNVYLAPALIPDRNKAAHVVKNLFTYFMDHPGDIETYVERNGVYSTVDIVDYVAGLTDQYAIKLFKDYFIPNITL
;
A
#
# COMPACT_ATOMS: atom_id res chain seq x y z
N MET A 1 -24.99 -27.54 -3.85
CA MET A 1 -24.48 -26.35 -3.15
C MET A 1 -23.11 -26.66 -2.56
N ASN A 2 -22.06 -26.13 -3.17
CA ASN A 2 -20.69 -26.27 -2.67
C ASN A 2 -20.42 -25.29 -1.49
N ILE A 3 -19.20 -25.28 -0.95
CA ILE A 3 -18.86 -24.44 0.21
C ILE A 3 -18.85 -22.96 -0.17
N ARG A 4 -18.32 -22.60 -1.34
CA ARG A 4 -18.33 -21.22 -1.84
C ARG A 4 -19.76 -20.67 -1.90
N GLU A 5 -20.67 -21.38 -2.55
CA GLU A 5 -22.07 -20.97 -2.72
C GLU A 5 -22.76 -20.73 -1.37
N ARG A 6 -22.45 -21.54 -0.35
CA ARG A 6 -22.96 -21.34 1.02
C ARG A 6 -22.42 -20.07 1.69
N ILE A 7 -21.20 -19.65 1.36
CA ILE A 7 -20.62 -18.41 1.87
C ILE A 7 -21.27 -17.23 1.16
N GLU A 8 -21.42 -17.30 -0.16
CA GLU A 8 -22.09 -16.28 -0.99
C GLU A 8 -23.55 -16.05 -0.54
N GLU A 9 -24.32 -17.10 -0.30
CA GLU A 9 -25.68 -16.96 0.24
C GLU A 9 -25.71 -16.31 1.64
N ARG A 10 -24.69 -16.55 2.47
CA ARG A 10 -24.58 -15.88 3.78
C ARG A 10 -24.27 -14.41 3.62
N GLU A 11 -23.39 -14.04 2.70
CA GLU A 11 -23.12 -12.64 2.38
C GLU A 11 -24.41 -11.90 2.04
N ASP A 12 -25.29 -12.49 1.22
CA ASP A 12 -26.57 -11.90 0.84
C ASP A 12 -27.52 -11.67 2.01
N MET A 13 -27.49 -12.54 3.03
CA MET A 13 -28.34 -12.43 4.22
C MET A 13 -27.82 -11.44 5.28
N ILE A 14 -26.50 -11.35 5.46
CA ILE A 14 -25.91 -10.68 6.63
C ILE A 14 -25.25 -9.34 6.31
N LEU A 15 -24.76 -9.15 5.08
CA LEU A 15 -24.06 -7.93 4.72
C LEU A 15 -25.07 -6.79 4.44
N SER A 16 -24.64 -5.57 4.72
CA SER A 16 -25.34 -4.34 4.36
C SER A 16 -25.76 -4.37 2.88
N PRO A 17 -26.91 -3.78 2.51
CA PRO A 17 -27.31 -3.61 1.11
C PRO A 17 -26.29 -2.84 0.26
N TYR A 18 -25.42 -2.05 0.90
CA TYR A 18 -24.37 -1.29 0.25
C TYR A 18 -23.04 -2.06 0.11
N ALA A 19 -22.91 -3.25 0.69
CA ALA A 19 -21.67 -4.03 0.62
C ALA A 19 -21.52 -4.74 -0.72
N ALA A 20 -20.28 -4.81 -1.21
CA ALA A 20 -19.97 -5.60 -2.40
C ALA A 20 -20.21 -7.10 -2.14
N ARG A 21 -20.82 -7.77 -3.11
CA ARG A 21 -21.10 -9.21 -3.04
C ARG A 21 -20.06 -9.99 -3.83
N SER A 22 -19.48 -11.02 -3.21
CA SER A 22 -18.51 -11.88 -3.89
C SER A 22 -19.11 -12.58 -5.11
N SER A 23 -20.40 -12.93 -5.06
CA SER A 23 -21.16 -13.58 -6.14
C SER A 23 -21.36 -12.69 -7.37
N MET A 24 -21.24 -11.36 -7.22
CA MET A 24 -21.39 -10.38 -8.30
C MET A 24 -20.04 -9.89 -8.85
N ALA A 25 -18.93 -10.36 -8.28
CA ALA A 25 -17.59 -9.89 -8.63
C ALA A 25 -17.21 -10.28 -10.06
N LEU A 26 -16.63 -9.33 -10.80
CA LEU A 26 -16.28 -9.52 -12.21
C LEU A 26 -14.76 -9.61 -12.41
N ARG A 27 -14.33 -10.46 -13.34
CA ARG A 27 -12.93 -10.55 -13.83
C ARG A 27 -12.88 -10.21 -15.31
N ASP A 28 -11.70 -9.88 -15.83
CA ASP A 28 -11.52 -9.65 -17.27
C ASP A 28 -11.43 -10.97 -18.04
N ILE A 29 -10.85 -11.98 -17.40
CA ILE A 29 -10.77 -13.34 -17.94
C ILE A 29 -11.64 -14.23 -17.06
N ASP A 30 -12.64 -14.86 -17.67
CA ASP A 30 -13.49 -15.84 -17.01
C ASP A 30 -12.67 -17.06 -16.58
N GLU A 31 -12.92 -17.51 -15.36
CA GLU A 31 -12.27 -18.67 -14.77
C GLU A 31 -13.31 -19.48 -14.01
N GLU A 32 -13.14 -20.79 -13.98
CA GLU A 32 -13.98 -21.67 -13.18
C GLU A 32 -14.01 -21.21 -11.71
N PRO A 33 -15.21 -21.03 -11.13
CA PRO A 33 -15.34 -20.70 -9.72
C PRO A 33 -14.75 -21.77 -8.80
N ASP A 34 -14.03 -21.36 -7.75
CA ASP A 34 -13.40 -22.28 -6.78
C ASP A 34 -14.50 -22.91 -5.89
N PRO A 35 -14.48 -24.23 -5.63
CA PRO A 35 -15.55 -24.88 -4.87
C PRO A 35 -15.59 -24.49 -3.38
N LEU A 36 -14.53 -23.88 -2.86
CA LEU A 36 -14.36 -23.53 -1.45
C LEU A 36 -14.34 -22.01 -1.20
N ARG A 37 -13.62 -21.26 -2.03
CA ARG A 37 -13.31 -19.85 -1.79
C ARG A 37 -14.13 -18.91 -2.66
N THR A 38 -14.57 -17.80 -2.08
CA THR A 38 -15.24 -16.70 -2.81
C THR A 38 -14.27 -15.96 -3.73
N ALA A 39 -14.80 -15.13 -4.63
CA ALA A 39 -13.99 -14.37 -5.57
C ALA A 39 -12.95 -13.47 -4.87
N PHE A 40 -13.34 -12.76 -3.80
CA PHE A 40 -12.43 -11.88 -3.06
C PHE A 40 -11.42 -12.65 -2.21
N GLN A 41 -11.79 -13.80 -1.64
CA GLN A 41 -10.84 -14.69 -0.96
C GLN A 41 -9.73 -15.18 -1.90
N ARG A 42 -10.09 -15.57 -3.13
CA ARG A 42 -9.11 -15.95 -4.15
C ARG A 42 -8.16 -14.81 -4.49
N ASP A 43 -8.66 -13.58 -4.53
CA ASP A 43 -7.84 -12.40 -4.84
C ASP A 43 -6.84 -12.09 -3.74
N ARG A 44 -7.31 -12.07 -2.48
CA ARG A 44 -6.43 -11.95 -1.33
C ARG A 44 -5.31 -12.98 -1.39
N ASP A 45 -5.66 -14.25 -1.59
CA ASP A 45 -4.67 -15.33 -1.63
C ASP A 45 -3.66 -15.14 -2.78
N ARG A 46 -4.13 -14.75 -3.98
CA ARG A 46 -3.26 -14.44 -5.12
C ARG A 46 -2.26 -13.34 -4.80
N ILE A 47 -2.71 -12.27 -4.16
CA ILE A 47 -1.85 -11.15 -3.78
C ILE A 47 -0.83 -11.60 -2.73
N ILE A 48 -1.26 -12.26 -1.65
CA ILE A 48 -0.36 -12.72 -0.58
C ILE A 48 0.74 -13.66 -1.11
N HIS A 49 0.41 -14.53 -2.07
CA HIS A 49 1.37 -15.47 -2.66
C HIS A 49 2.22 -14.89 -3.81
N SER A 50 2.00 -13.63 -4.21
CA SER A 50 2.76 -12.95 -5.27
C SER A 50 4.20 -12.63 -4.86
N LYS A 51 5.07 -12.33 -5.84
CA LYS A 51 6.43 -11.87 -5.53
C LYS A 51 6.42 -10.44 -5.01
N CYS A 52 5.60 -9.56 -5.58
CA CYS A 52 5.47 -8.17 -5.18
C CYS A 52 5.09 -8.01 -3.71
N PHE A 53 4.12 -8.79 -3.22
CA PHE A 53 3.75 -8.78 -1.80
C PHE A 53 4.90 -9.22 -0.89
N ARG A 54 5.62 -10.31 -1.24
CA ARG A 54 6.79 -10.77 -0.47
C ARG A 54 7.89 -9.70 -0.39
N ARG A 55 8.07 -8.89 -1.44
CA ARG A 55 9.07 -7.82 -1.47
C ARG A 55 8.77 -6.70 -0.47
N LEU A 56 7.51 -6.50 -0.07
CA LEU A 56 7.14 -5.50 0.94
C LEU A 56 7.87 -5.71 2.28
N LYS A 57 8.25 -6.94 2.60
CA LYS A 57 9.07 -7.26 3.78
C LYS A 57 10.42 -6.53 3.76
N HIS A 58 10.94 -6.24 2.57
CA HIS A 58 12.26 -5.67 2.36
C HIS A 58 12.18 -4.24 1.79
N LYS A 59 11.05 -3.56 2.00
CA LYS A 59 10.86 -2.14 1.68
C LYS A 59 10.55 -1.38 2.97
N THR A 60 11.34 -0.35 3.22
CA THR A 60 11.12 0.60 4.31
C THR A 60 9.86 1.41 4.06
N GLN A 61 9.23 1.81 5.16
CA GLN A 61 8.06 2.65 5.11
C GLN A 61 8.43 4.14 5.14
N VAL A 62 8.83 4.65 6.31
CA VAL A 62 9.21 6.07 6.50
C VAL A 62 10.68 6.25 6.87
N TYR A 63 11.23 5.39 7.72
CA TYR A 63 12.61 5.53 8.20
C TYR A 63 13.58 4.66 7.41
N ILE A 64 14.62 5.30 6.86
CA ILE A 64 15.80 4.64 6.31
C ILE A 64 16.80 4.50 7.46
N ALA A 65 16.55 3.61 8.42
CA ALA A 65 17.41 3.47 9.59
C ALA A 65 17.63 1.99 9.97
N PRO A 66 18.85 1.63 10.43
CA PRO A 66 19.16 0.26 10.85
C PRO A 66 18.59 0.00 12.25
N GLY A 67 17.70 -1.00 12.36
CA GLY A 67 17.19 -1.52 13.62
C GLY A 67 16.14 -2.62 13.40
N ASP A 68 16.08 -3.61 14.28
CA ASP A 68 15.22 -4.81 14.11
C ASP A 68 13.72 -4.57 14.33
N HIS A 69 13.33 -3.38 14.79
CA HIS A 69 11.95 -3.09 15.25
C HIS A 69 11.22 -2.01 14.44
N TYR A 70 11.77 -1.53 13.33
CA TYR A 70 11.07 -0.56 12.47
C TYR A 70 10.07 -1.24 11.54
N ARG A 71 8.95 -0.55 11.29
CA ARG A 71 7.91 -1.03 10.39
C ARG A 71 8.40 -1.10 8.94
N THR A 72 8.10 -2.21 8.31
CA THR A 72 8.24 -2.41 6.87
C THR A 72 6.90 -2.09 6.20
N ARG A 73 6.88 -1.95 4.88
CA ARG A 73 5.59 -1.84 4.16
C ARG A 73 4.69 -3.05 4.37
N MET A 74 5.28 -4.24 4.58
CA MET A 74 4.48 -5.43 4.89
C MET A 74 3.75 -5.27 6.22
N THR A 75 4.40 -4.76 7.28
CA THR A 75 3.73 -4.54 8.57
C THR A 75 2.65 -3.47 8.47
N HIS A 76 2.89 -2.37 7.73
CA HIS A 76 1.85 -1.38 7.42
C HIS A 76 0.63 -2.00 6.75
N THR A 77 0.87 -2.76 5.68
CA THR A 77 -0.19 -3.41 4.92
C THR A 77 -1.03 -4.37 5.80
N LEU A 78 -0.39 -5.08 6.73
CA LEU A 78 -1.08 -5.93 7.69
C LEU A 78 -1.90 -5.11 8.71
N GLU A 79 -1.38 -4.00 9.21
CA GLU A 79 -2.10 -3.09 10.11
C GLU A 79 -3.31 -2.45 9.40
N VAL A 80 -3.14 -1.95 8.17
CA VAL A 80 -4.23 -1.42 7.33
C VAL A 80 -5.32 -2.47 7.11
N GLY A 81 -4.93 -3.71 6.77
CA GLY A 81 -5.88 -4.81 6.62
C GLY A 81 -6.64 -5.12 7.92
N GLN A 82 -5.95 -5.14 9.06
CA GLN A 82 -6.57 -5.42 10.36
C GLN A 82 -7.57 -4.33 10.78
N ILE A 83 -7.19 -3.06 10.64
CA ILE A 83 -8.06 -1.92 10.96
C ILE A 83 -9.23 -1.88 9.97
N GLY A 84 -8.97 -2.06 8.68
CA GLY A 84 -9.98 -2.06 7.63
C GLY A 84 -11.05 -3.13 7.86
N ARG A 85 -10.64 -4.36 8.16
CA ARG A 85 -11.58 -5.45 8.49
C ARG A 85 -12.39 -5.18 9.74
N THR A 86 -11.82 -4.48 10.72
CA THR A 86 -12.56 -4.08 11.93
C THR A 86 -13.69 -3.12 11.58
N VAL A 87 -13.42 -2.13 10.73
CA VAL A 87 -14.45 -1.20 10.22
C VAL A 87 -15.48 -1.95 9.38
N ALA A 88 -15.04 -2.77 8.43
CA ALA A 88 -15.91 -3.51 7.54
C ALA A 88 -16.90 -4.38 8.32
N ARG A 89 -16.41 -5.10 9.33
CA ARG A 89 -17.23 -5.93 10.19
C ARG A 89 -18.28 -5.11 10.96
N ALA A 90 -17.89 -3.97 11.51
CA ALA A 90 -18.81 -3.09 12.23
C ALA A 90 -19.92 -2.53 11.30
N LEU A 91 -19.59 -2.24 10.05
CA LEU A 91 -20.52 -1.73 9.04
C LEU A 91 -21.25 -2.83 8.24
N ARG A 92 -21.00 -4.11 8.56
CA ARG A 92 -21.50 -5.27 7.82
C ARG A 92 -21.14 -5.22 6.32
N LEU A 93 -19.93 -4.77 6.01
CA LEU A 93 -19.35 -4.74 4.67
C LEU A 93 -18.47 -5.98 4.42
N ASN A 94 -18.02 -6.19 3.18
CA ASN A 94 -17.29 -7.40 2.81
C ASN A 94 -15.83 -7.36 3.32
N GLU A 95 -15.55 -8.12 4.39
CA GLU A 95 -14.20 -8.19 4.97
C GLU A 95 -13.13 -8.73 4.02
N ASP A 96 -13.48 -9.71 3.18
CA ASP A 96 -12.52 -10.34 2.26
C ASP A 96 -12.13 -9.37 1.13
N LEU A 97 -13.05 -8.53 0.65
CA LEU A 97 -12.73 -7.46 -0.30
C LEU A 97 -11.81 -6.40 0.33
N VAL A 98 -12.12 -5.93 1.53
CA VAL A 98 -11.28 -4.96 2.26
C VAL A 98 -9.88 -5.52 2.48
N GLU A 99 -9.78 -6.78 2.89
CA GLU A 99 -8.49 -7.45 3.07
C GLU A 99 -7.71 -7.57 1.76
N ALA A 100 -8.36 -8.00 0.66
CA ALA A 100 -7.72 -8.11 -0.65
C ALA A 100 -7.17 -6.76 -1.14
N ILE A 101 -7.96 -5.68 -1.01
CA ILE A 101 -7.53 -4.32 -1.38
C ILE A 101 -6.35 -3.89 -0.51
N ALA A 102 -6.43 -4.09 0.81
CA ALA A 102 -5.33 -3.78 1.73
C ALA A 102 -4.05 -4.51 1.33
N MET A 103 -4.10 -5.81 1.05
CA MET A 103 -2.90 -6.56 0.66
C MET A 103 -2.28 -6.06 -0.65
N GLY A 104 -3.07 -5.45 -1.54
CA GLY A 104 -2.65 -5.01 -2.86
C GLY A 104 -2.28 -3.53 -2.97
N HIS A 105 -2.70 -2.65 -2.05
CA HIS A 105 -2.60 -1.19 -2.25
C HIS A 105 -1.15 -0.69 -2.41
N ASP A 106 -0.22 -1.34 -1.70
CA ASP A 106 1.15 -0.85 -1.51
C ASP A 106 2.21 -1.62 -2.31
N VAL A 107 1.82 -2.65 -3.08
CA VAL A 107 2.75 -3.57 -3.76
C VAL A 107 3.59 -2.92 -4.87
N GLY A 108 3.19 -1.75 -5.36
CA GLY A 108 3.84 -0.95 -6.40
C GLY A 108 4.80 0.11 -5.88
N HIS A 109 4.96 0.27 -4.57
CA HIS A 109 5.91 1.25 -4.04
C HIS A 109 7.34 0.94 -4.46
N THR A 110 8.09 1.98 -4.80
CA THR A 110 9.53 1.91 -5.12
C THR A 110 10.38 1.55 -3.90
N PRO A 111 11.65 1.17 -4.09
CA PRO A 111 12.64 1.24 -3.02
C PRO A 111 12.62 2.60 -2.33
N PHE A 112 12.85 2.61 -1.01
CA PHE A 112 12.90 3.83 -0.18
C PHE A 112 11.59 4.63 -0.15
N GLY A 113 10.45 3.98 -0.42
CA GLY A 113 9.12 4.56 -0.30
C GLY A 113 8.92 5.79 -1.18
N HIS A 114 8.35 6.87 -0.63
CA HIS A 114 8.04 8.08 -1.39
C HIS A 114 9.29 8.75 -2.00
N VAL A 115 10.47 8.56 -1.41
CA VAL A 115 11.71 9.12 -1.97
C VAL A 115 11.99 8.53 -3.34
N GLY A 116 11.85 7.20 -3.49
CA GLY A 116 11.97 6.54 -4.78
C GLY A 116 10.86 6.93 -5.76
N GLU A 117 9.64 7.15 -5.26
CA GLU A 117 8.50 7.57 -6.05
C GLU A 117 8.73 8.95 -6.68
N TYR A 118 9.16 9.93 -5.88
CA TYR A 118 9.56 11.25 -6.38
C TYR A 118 10.77 11.17 -7.30
N ALA A 119 11.75 10.32 -6.98
CA ALA A 119 12.93 10.15 -7.80
C ALA A 119 12.59 9.63 -9.21
N LEU A 120 11.70 8.64 -9.34
CA LEU A 120 11.23 8.19 -10.65
C LEU A 120 10.35 9.23 -11.34
N ARG A 121 9.46 9.90 -10.61
CA ARG A 121 8.63 10.98 -11.16
C ARG A 121 9.47 12.09 -11.79
N ASP A 122 10.57 12.48 -11.14
CA ASP A 122 11.50 13.47 -11.68
C ASP A 122 12.15 13.01 -13.00
N MET A 123 12.36 11.70 -13.17
CA MET A 123 13.04 11.13 -14.34
C MET A 123 12.09 10.89 -15.52
N VAL A 124 10.83 10.50 -15.26
CA VAL A 124 9.87 10.11 -16.31
C VAL A 124 8.65 11.05 -16.42
N GLY A 125 8.59 12.11 -15.60
CA GLY A 125 7.52 13.10 -15.56
C GLY A 125 6.28 12.67 -14.76
N HIS A 126 5.93 11.39 -14.77
CA HIS A 126 4.78 10.85 -14.02
C HIS A 126 5.08 9.48 -13.44
N PHE A 127 4.87 9.34 -12.14
CA PHE A 127 4.91 8.06 -11.44
C PHE A 127 4.12 8.17 -10.14
N ASN A 128 3.18 7.25 -9.93
CA ASN A 128 2.41 7.10 -8.71
C ASN A 128 2.38 5.63 -8.28
N HIS A 129 2.63 5.37 -7.00
CA HIS A 129 2.73 3.99 -6.51
C HIS A 129 1.43 3.19 -6.66
N ASN A 130 0.25 3.83 -6.56
CA ASN A 130 -1.04 3.16 -6.70
C ASN A 130 -1.31 2.66 -8.13
N GLU A 131 -0.90 3.44 -9.14
CA GLU A 131 -0.92 3.02 -10.54
C GLU A 131 0.07 1.87 -10.77
N GLN A 132 1.26 1.96 -10.14
CA GLN A 132 2.23 0.87 -10.19
C GLN A 132 1.71 -0.38 -9.46
N SER A 133 1.00 -0.26 -8.34
CA SER A 133 0.42 -1.38 -7.60
C SER A 133 -0.59 -2.13 -8.47
N LEU A 134 -1.44 -1.39 -9.18
CA LEU A 134 -2.36 -1.94 -10.17
C LEU A 134 -1.60 -2.67 -11.29
N ARG A 135 -0.56 -2.02 -11.85
CA ARG A 135 0.29 -2.62 -12.89
C ARG A 135 1.01 -3.87 -12.41
N MET A 136 1.45 -3.94 -11.15
CA MET A 136 2.08 -5.14 -10.59
C MET A 136 1.13 -6.33 -10.65
N VAL A 137 -0.12 -6.16 -10.21
CA VAL A 137 -1.09 -7.26 -10.14
C VAL A 137 -1.74 -7.58 -11.48
N GLU A 138 -1.85 -6.62 -12.40
CA GLU A 138 -2.44 -6.83 -13.72
C GLU A 138 -1.45 -7.31 -14.78
N VAL A 139 -0.22 -6.78 -14.76
CA VAL A 139 0.70 -6.86 -15.89
C VAL A 139 2.01 -7.54 -15.53
N LEU A 140 2.53 -7.45 -14.30
CA LEU A 140 3.92 -7.87 -14.01
C LEU A 140 4.04 -9.18 -13.24
N GLU A 141 3.12 -9.44 -12.32
CA GLU A 141 3.06 -10.74 -11.63
C GLU A 141 2.60 -11.84 -12.59
N LYS A 142 2.87 -13.09 -12.20
CA LYS A 142 2.46 -14.28 -12.96
C LYS A 142 1.62 -15.19 -12.08
N HIS A 143 0.53 -15.71 -12.64
CA HIS A 143 -0.30 -16.73 -12.00
C HIS A 143 -0.29 -17.99 -12.87
N GLY A 144 0.52 -18.96 -12.49
CA GLY A 144 0.83 -20.12 -13.35
C GLY A 144 1.54 -19.66 -14.63
N ASN A 145 1.01 -20.05 -15.79
CA ASN A 145 1.57 -19.68 -17.09
C ASN A 145 1.06 -18.34 -17.62
N ARG A 146 0.18 -17.65 -16.88
CA ARG A 146 -0.46 -16.41 -17.32
C ARG A 146 0.20 -15.19 -16.69
N GLN A 147 0.34 -14.14 -17.48
CA GLN A 147 0.68 -12.81 -17.00
C GLN A 147 -0.53 -12.17 -16.28
N GLY A 148 -0.29 -11.51 -15.16
CA GLY A 148 -1.32 -10.93 -14.30
C GLY A 148 -2.00 -11.94 -13.38
N LEU A 149 -2.44 -11.44 -12.23
CA LEU A 149 -3.19 -12.18 -11.23
C LEU A 149 -4.68 -12.31 -11.60
N ASN A 150 -5.18 -11.56 -12.58
CA ASN A 150 -6.59 -11.50 -13.00
C ASN A 150 -7.51 -11.33 -11.78
N LEU A 151 -7.22 -10.33 -10.95
CA LEU A 151 -8.05 -9.98 -9.81
C LEU A 151 -9.41 -9.45 -10.27
N THR A 152 -10.39 -9.46 -9.38
CA THR A 152 -11.70 -8.87 -9.67
C THR A 152 -11.58 -7.35 -9.83
N LYS A 153 -12.54 -6.76 -10.55
CA LYS A 153 -12.57 -5.33 -10.84
C LYS A 153 -12.66 -4.48 -9.58
N GLU A 154 -13.36 -4.96 -8.56
CA GLU A 154 -13.54 -4.27 -7.27
C GLU A 154 -12.22 -4.17 -6.50
N VAL A 155 -11.41 -5.24 -6.49
CA VAL A 155 -10.09 -5.23 -5.85
C VAL A 155 -9.15 -4.27 -6.57
N ARG A 156 -9.17 -4.30 -7.91
CA ARG A 156 -8.36 -3.42 -8.77
C ARG A 156 -8.72 -1.94 -8.59
N ASP A 157 -10.01 -1.63 -8.58
CA ASP A 157 -10.54 -0.29 -8.31
C ASP A 157 -10.13 0.21 -6.92
N GLY A 158 -10.27 -0.64 -5.90
CA GLY A 158 -9.81 -0.32 -4.55
C GLY A 158 -8.31 -0.05 -4.46
N ILE A 159 -7.47 -0.88 -5.11
CA ILE A 159 -6.02 -0.71 -5.15
C ILE A 159 -5.67 0.62 -5.84
N LEU A 160 -6.31 0.95 -6.96
CA LEU A 160 -6.03 2.20 -7.67
C LEU A 160 -6.51 3.43 -6.88
N GLY A 161 -7.72 3.38 -6.33
CA GLY A 161 -8.39 4.51 -5.68
C GLY A 161 -8.09 4.70 -4.19
N HIS A 162 -7.26 3.85 -3.58
CA HIS A 162 -6.89 4.03 -2.16
C HIS A 162 -6.21 5.38 -1.88
N THR A 163 -5.62 6.00 -2.91
CA THR A 163 -5.04 7.34 -2.88
C THR A 163 -5.34 8.09 -4.18
N GLY A 164 -4.88 9.34 -4.31
CA GLY A 164 -5.11 10.17 -5.49
C GLY A 164 -6.53 10.72 -5.58
N PRO A 165 -6.94 11.29 -6.73
CA PRO A 165 -8.23 11.98 -6.87
C PRO A 165 -9.43 11.03 -7.03
N THR A 166 -9.19 9.81 -7.49
CA THR A 166 -10.25 8.82 -7.73
C THR A 166 -10.73 8.24 -6.42
N ILE A 167 -12.04 8.26 -6.20
CA ILE A 167 -12.68 7.61 -5.06
C ILE A 167 -13.10 6.20 -5.50
N PRO A 168 -12.78 5.14 -4.73
CA PRO A 168 -13.23 3.79 -5.03
C PRO A 168 -14.76 3.70 -5.10
N SER A 169 -15.23 2.88 -6.04
CA SER A 169 -16.65 2.63 -6.29
C SER A 169 -17.32 1.87 -5.14
N THR A 170 -16.58 0.98 -4.47
CA THR A 170 -17.06 0.20 -3.34
C THR A 170 -16.82 0.91 -2.01
N LEU A 171 -17.70 0.69 -1.03
CA LEU A 171 -17.47 1.19 0.32
C LEU A 171 -16.23 0.54 0.95
N GLU A 172 -15.97 -0.71 0.62
CA GLU A 172 -14.77 -1.45 1.02
C GLU A 172 -13.48 -0.78 0.53
N GLY A 173 -13.44 -0.29 -0.71
CA GLY A 173 -12.31 0.51 -1.20
C GLY A 173 -12.20 1.86 -0.51
N GLN A 174 -13.33 2.52 -0.22
CA GLN A 174 -13.34 3.79 0.53
C GLN A 174 -12.83 3.61 1.97
N ILE A 175 -13.10 2.46 2.61
CA ILE A 175 -12.51 2.12 3.92
C ILE A 175 -10.99 2.16 3.81
N ILE A 176 -10.39 1.44 2.86
CA ILE A 176 -8.92 1.38 2.74
C ILE A 176 -8.33 2.76 2.50
N ARG A 177 -8.98 3.61 1.70
CA ARG A 177 -8.55 5.00 1.47
C ARG A 177 -8.45 5.86 2.74
N ILE A 178 -9.33 5.64 3.72
CA ILE A 178 -9.29 6.38 5.00
C ILE A 178 -8.38 5.67 5.99
N VAL A 179 -8.50 4.34 6.09
CA VAL A 179 -7.73 3.52 7.03
C VAL A 179 -6.24 3.54 6.76
N ASP A 180 -5.80 3.60 5.51
CA ASP A 180 -4.38 3.79 5.17
C ASP A 180 -3.81 5.04 5.85
N ARG A 181 -4.57 6.15 5.81
CA ARG A 181 -4.21 7.40 6.49
C ARG A 181 -4.24 7.29 8.01
N ILE A 182 -5.21 6.59 8.57
CA ILE A 182 -5.29 6.33 10.02
C ILE A 182 -4.05 5.55 10.47
N ALA A 183 -3.73 4.47 9.77
CA ALA A 183 -2.62 3.59 10.09
C ALA A 183 -1.30 4.35 10.03
N TYR A 184 -1.01 5.06 8.92
CA TYR A 184 0.29 5.70 8.79
C TYR A 184 0.51 6.82 9.81
N LEU A 185 -0.51 7.64 10.09
CA LEU A 185 -0.38 8.71 11.08
C LEU A 185 -0.06 8.17 12.47
N CYS A 186 -0.75 7.11 12.89
CA CYS A 186 -0.60 6.56 14.23
C CYS A 186 0.73 5.84 14.42
N HIS A 187 1.15 5.06 13.42
CA HIS A 187 2.39 4.31 13.58
C HIS A 187 3.66 5.09 13.28
N ASP A 188 3.59 6.14 12.47
CA ASP A 188 4.76 6.98 12.19
C ASP A 188 5.01 7.88 13.39
N TYR A 189 3.93 8.24 14.10
CA TYR A 189 4.00 8.86 15.40
C TYR A 189 4.64 7.94 16.44
N ASP A 190 4.21 6.68 16.54
CA ASP A 190 4.85 5.65 17.40
C ASP A 190 6.34 5.49 17.09
N ASP A 191 6.70 5.36 15.81
CA ASP A 191 8.09 5.21 15.38
C ASP A 191 8.90 6.49 15.64
N ALA A 192 8.31 7.68 15.47
CA ALA A 192 8.93 8.96 15.82
C ALA A 192 9.18 9.10 17.32
N GLN A 193 8.25 8.66 18.16
CA GLN A 193 8.43 8.63 19.61
C GLN A 193 9.58 7.68 20.01
N ARG A 194 9.62 6.48 19.44
CA ARG A 194 10.69 5.51 19.69
C ARG A 194 12.06 6.00 19.23
N ALA A 195 12.09 6.78 18.15
CA ALA A 195 13.30 7.43 17.66
C ALA A 195 13.70 8.68 18.47
N GLY A 196 12.91 9.09 19.46
CA GLY A 196 13.14 10.30 20.26
C GLY A 196 12.97 11.60 19.45
N MET A 197 12.24 11.55 18.32
CA MET A 197 11.96 12.72 17.49
C MET A 197 10.77 13.54 17.98
N LEU A 198 9.86 12.90 18.70
CA LEU A 198 8.63 13.50 19.22
C LEU A 198 8.32 12.96 20.62
N GLU A 199 7.68 13.80 21.43
CA GLU A 199 7.05 13.45 22.69
C GLU A 199 5.52 13.65 22.61
N ALA A 200 4.78 13.06 23.55
CA ALA A 200 3.33 13.25 23.66
C ALA A 200 2.93 14.72 23.80
N ASN A 201 3.76 15.53 24.46
CA ASN A 201 3.51 16.95 24.67
C ASN A 201 3.74 17.81 23.41
N ASP A 202 4.42 17.28 22.40
CA ASP A 202 4.62 17.99 21.12
C ASP A 202 3.37 17.97 20.25
N LEU A 203 2.47 17.01 20.47
CA LEU A 203 1.22 16.91 19.72
C LEU A 203 0.37 18.18 19.89
N PRO A 204 -0.27 18.67 18.82
CA PRO A 204 -1.24 19.75 18.92
C PRO A 204 -2.34 19.40 19.93
N GLU A 205 -2.78 20.40 20.70
CA GLU A 205 -3.77 20.22 21.77
C GLU A 205 -5.07 19.57 21.26
N GLU A 206 -5.54 20.00 20.08
CA GLU A 206 -6.72 19.43 19.41
C GLU A 206 -6.56 17.93 19.11
N VAL A 207 -5.37 17.51 18.66
CA VAL A 207 -5.07 16.10 18.38
C VAL A 207 -5.09 15.30 19.67
N ARG A 208 -4.42 15.78 20.72
CA ARG A 208 -4.43 15.11 22.04
C ARG A 208 -5.82 15.03 22.64
N PHE A 209 -6.63 16.08 22.47
CA PHE A 209 -7.98 16.15 23.01
C PHE A 209 -8.92 15.16 22.30
N ASN A 210 -8.90 15.12 20.97
CA ASN A 210 -9.82 14.31 20.18
C ASN A 210 -9.35 12.85 20.01
N PHE A 211 -8.04 12.60 19.92
CA PHE A 211 -7.48 11.27 19.62
C PHE A 211 -6.70 10.65 20.78
N GLY A 212 -6.34 11.43 21.80
CA GLY A 212 -5.41 11.02 22.85
C GLY A 212 -3.95 11.10 22.40
N ASP A 213 -3.06 10.48 23.18
CA ASP A 213 -1.61 10.56 23.04
C ASP A 213 -0.94 9.20 22.80
N THR A 214 -1.73 8.13 22.66
CA THR A 214 -1.23 6.79 22.33
C THR A 214 -1.71 6.36 20.95
N PRO A 215 -0.90 5.62 20.17
CA PRO A 215 -1.33 5.11 18.86
C PRO A 215 -2.65 4.32 18.94
N SER A 216 -2.86 3.55 20.01
CA SER A 216 -4.10 2.79 20.22
C SER A 216 -5.32 3.67 20.48
N SER A 217 -5.19 4.74 21.27
CA SER A 217 -6.29 5.69 21.50
C SER A 217 -6.64 6.43 20.22
N MET A 218 -5.63 6.82 19.44
CA MET A 218 -5.81 7.54 18.18
C MET A 218 -6.56 6.70 17.14
N ILE A 219 -6.13 5.45 16.93
CA ILE A 219 -6.83 4.50 16.04
C ILE A 219 -8.27 4.32 16.52
N THR A 220 -8.48 4.09 17.83
CA THR A 220 -9.82 3.87 18.38
C THR A 220 -10.74 5.06 18.14
N ALA A 221 -10.29 6.29 18.40
CA ALA A 221 -11.08 7.50 18.21
C ALA A 221 -11.50 7.68 16.73
N MET A 222 -10.54 7.58 15.81
CA MET A 222 -10.80 7.74 14.37
C MET A 222 -11.67 6.61 13.80
N VAL A 223 -11.40 5.36 14.16
CA VAL A 223 -12.19 4.20 13.70
C VAL A 223 -13.61 4.25 14.24
N LYS A 224 -13.80 4.60 15.52
CA LYS A 224 -15.11 4.71 16.14
C LYS A 224 -15.96 5.78 15.43
N ASP A 225 -15.42 6.97 15.24
CA ASP A 225 -16.12 8.03 14.53
C ASP A 225 -16.46 7.61 13.09
N MET A 226 -15.51 7.03 12.36
CA MET A 226 -15.75 6.57 10.99
C MET A 226 -16.88 5.55 10.92
N VAL A 227 -16.96 4.61 11.87
CA VAL A 227 -18.05 3.63 11.94
C VAL A 227 -19.39 4.31 12.27
N GLU A 228 -19.45 5.16 13.29
CA GLU A 228 -20.67 5.87 13.67
C GLU A 228 -21.20 6.77 12.55
N GLN A 229 -20.29 7.40 11.81
CA GLN A 229 -20.64 8.31 10.71
C GLN A 229 -20.96 7.59 9.41
N SER A 230 -20.60 6.32 9.25
CA SER A 230 -20.83 5.55 8.02
C SER A 230 -21.91 4.47 8.16
N LEU A 231 -22.40 4.21 9.38
CA LEU A 231 -23.38 3.16 9.64
C LEU A 231 -24.66 3.35 8.82
N ASP A 232 -25.01 2.31 8.05
CA ASP A 232 -26.20 2.27 7.19
C ASP A 232 -26.31 3.43 6.18
N LYS A 233 -25.15 3.94 5.70
CA LYS A 233 -25.06 4.99 4.67
C LYS A 233 -24.37 4.49 3.40
N PRO A 234 -24.65 5.10 2.23
CA PRO A 234 -24.04 4.74 0.96
C PRO A 234 -22.65 5.37 0.73
N ALA A 235 -21.94 5.77 1.79
CA ALA A 235 -20.62 6.38 1.72
C ALA A 235 -19.85 6.16 3.04
N ILE A 236 -18.53 6.03 2.95
CA ILE A 236 -17.64 6.04 4.12
C ILE A 236 -17.19 7.48 4.41
N GLN A 237 -17.42 7.94 5.63
CA GLN A 237 -17.13 9.31 6.04
C GLN A 237 -16.74 9.38 7.53
N MET A 238 -16.09 10.47 7.89
CA MET A 238 -15.82 10.88 9.28
C MET A 238 -16.60 12.15 9.59
N SER A 239 -16.72 12.52 10.86
CA SER A 239 -17.30 13.81 11.23
C SER A 239 -16.35 14.94 10.83
N ALA A 240 -16.89 16.14 10.61
CA ALA A 240 -16.10 17.30 10.18
C ALA A 240 -14.99 17.63 11.20
N ASP A 241 -15.27 17.50 12.50
CA ASP A 241 -14.31 17.77 13.57
C ASP A 241 -13.15 16.76 13.56
N ILE A 242 -13.45 15.48 13.35
CA ILE A 242 -12.45 14.41 13.29
C ILE A 242 -11.62 14.51 12.00
N GLU A 243 -12.24 14.84 10.86
CA GLU A 243 -11.52 15.09 9.62
C GLU A 243 -10.58 16.31 9.73
N SER A 244 -11.06 17.41 10.35
CA SER A 244 -10.24 18.58 10.64
C SER A 244 -9.06 18.22 11.54
N THR A 245 -9.30 17.51 12.63
CA THR A 245 -8.25 17.06 13.57
C THR A 245 -7.24 16.16 12.87
N MET A 246 -7.68 15.23 12.01
CA MET A 246 -6.81 14.34 11.24
C MET A 246 -5.91 15.13 10.29
N ASN A 247 -6.43 16.20 9.68
CA ASN A 247 -5.63 17.10 8.85
C ASN A 247 -4.59 17.87 9.65
N VAL A 248 -4.94 18.36 10.85
CA VAL A 248 -4.00 19.00 11.79
C VAL A 248 -2.89 18.01 12.17
N PHE A 249 -3.25 16.78 12.53
CA PHE A 249 -2.28 15.74 12.89
C PHE A 249 -1.35 15.43 11.72
N ARG A 250 -1.89 15.31 10.50
CA ARG A 250 -1.10 15.11 9.30
C ARG A 250 -0.11 16.26 9.05
N GLN A 251 -0.56 17.50 9.12
CA GLN A 251 0.33 18.67 8.91
C GLN A 251 1.45 18.70 9.95
N PHE A 252 1.14 18.37 11.20
CA PHE A 252 2.12 18.23 12.27
C PHE A 252 3.17 17.15 11.96
N MET A 253 2.74 15.94 11.55
CA MET A 253 3.64 14.85 11.19
C MET A 253 4.51 15.21 9.97
N PHE A 254 3.95 15.89 8.97
CA PHE A 254 4.72 16.38 7.81
C PHE A 254 5.81 17.36 8.23
N LYS A 255 5.49 18.32 9.08
CA LYS A 255 6.45 19.33 9.51
C LYS A 255 7.58 18.73 10.35
N ASN A 256 7.24 17.86 11.32
CA ASN A 256 8.19 17.45 12.36
C ASN A 256 8.86 16.09 12.10
N VAL A 257 8.25 15.23 11.29
CA VAL A 257 8.76 13.89 10.98
C VAL A 257 9.09 13.78 9.50
N TYR A 258 8.09 13.92 8.62
CA TYR A 258 8.32 13.69 7.20
C TYR A 258 9.14 14.77 6.50
N LEU A 259 9.41 15.92 7.09
CA LEU A 259 10.32 16.95 6.54
C LEU A 259 11.46 17.29 7.51
N ALA A 260 11.69 16.42 8.50
CA ALA A 260 12.73 16.62 9.49
C ALA A 260 14.11 16.79 8.81
N PRO A 261 14.87 17.85 9.15
CA PRO A 261 16.19 18.11 8.56
C PRO A 261 17.17 16.93 8.70
N ALA A 262 17.06 16.17 9.80
CA ALA A 262 17.87 14.99 10.08
C ALA A 262 17.74 13.90 9.00
N LEU A 263 16.60 13.81 8.30
CA LEU A 263 16.35 12.78 7.28
C LEU A 263 16.78 13.22 5.88
N ILE A 264 17.04 14.51 5.65
CA ILE A 264 17.38 15.05 4.31
C ILE A 264 18.61 14.37 3.70
N PRO A 265 19.74 14.17 4.42
CA PRO A 265 20.93 13.56 3.83
C PRO A 265 20.67 12.15 3.26
N ASP A 266 19.97 11.30 3.99
CA ASP A 266 19.72 9.92 3.55
C ASP A 266 18.66 9.83 2.46
N ARG A 267 17.70 10.77 2.44
CA ARG A 267 16.77 10.91 1.31
C ARG A 267 17.46 11.32 0.03
N ASN A 268 18.40 12.25 0.10
CA ASN A 268 19.20 12.65 -1.06
C ASN A 268 20.01 11.46 -1.59
N LYS A 269 20.60 10.64 -0.71
CA LYS A 269 21.28 9.40 -1.11
C LYS A 269 20.32 8.39 -1.74
N ALA A 270 19.16 8.13 -1.14
CA ALA A 270 18.17 7.20 -1.66
C ALA A 270 17.64 7.64 -3.04
N ALA A 271 17.31 8.92 -3.20
CA ALA A 271 16.92 9.48 -4.50
C ALA A 271 18.05 9.33 -5.52
N HIS A 272 19.30 9.60 -5.12
CA HIS A 272 20.47 9.42 -5.98
C HIS A 272 20.64 7.96 -6.42
N VAL A 273 20.47 6.99 -5.52
CA VAL A 273 20.49 5.56 -5.85
C VAL A 273 19.45 5.23 -6.93
N VAL A 274 18.19 5.63 -6.72
CA VAL A 274 17.09 5.32 -7.66
C VAL A 274 17.33 5.96 -9.02
N LYS A 275 17.72 7.24 -9.07
CA LYS A 275 17.98 7.95 -10.34
C LYS A 275 19.13 7.33 -11.12
N ASN A 276 20.23 6.99 -10.45
CA ASN A 276 21.38 6.37 -11.13
C ASN A 276 21.08 4.95 -11.61
N LEU A 277 20.36 4.14 -10.83
CA LEU A 277 19.94 2.81 -11.31
C LEU A 277 19.01 2.93 -12.52
N PHE A 278 18.05 3.86 -12.48
CA PHE A 278 17.20 4.12 -13.63
C PHE A 278 18.02 4.52 -14.87
N THR A 279 18.92 5.50 -14.76
CA THR A 279 19.80 5.89 -15.87
C THR A 279 20.67 4.74 -16.36
N TYR A 280 21.25 3.96 -15.45
CA TYR A 280 22.08 2.80 -15.80
C TYR A 280 21.33 1.80 -16.67
N PHE A 281 20.13 1.40 -16.26
CA PHE A 281 19.33 0.41 -16.98
C PHE A 281 18.67 0.97 -18.25
N MET A 282 18.50 2.29 -18.36
CA MET A 282 18.16 2.92 -19.64
C MET A 282 19.30 2.74 -20.67
N ASP A 283 20.56 2.86 -20.22
CA ASP A 283 21.74 2.72 -21.09
C ASP A 283 22.15 1.25 -21.30
N HIS A 284 21.92 0.40 -20.29
CA HIS A 284 22.33 -1.02 -20.24
C HIS A 284 21.13 -1.94 -19.94
N PRO A 285 20.08 -1.95 -20.78
CA PRO A 285 18.86 -2.70 -20.48
C PRO A 285 19.09 -4.23 -20.46
N GLY A 286 20.16 -4.72 -21.09
CA GLY A 286 20.55 -6.14 -21.09
C GLY A 286 20.99 -6.69 -19.72
N ASP A 287 21.28 -5.82 -18.76
CA ASP A 287 21.75 -6.21 -17.42
C ASP A 287 20.59 -6.53 -16.44
N ILE A 288 19.34 -6.40 -16.89
CA ILE A 288 18.16 -6.72 -16.09
C ILE A 288 18.02 -8.24 -15.93
N GLU A 289 18.27 -8.74 -14.71
CA GLU A 289 18.27 -10.18 -14.40
C GLU A 289 16.89 -10.87 -14.53
N THR A 290 15.77 -10.14 -14.48
CA THR A 290 14.46 -10.74 -14.11
C THR A 290 13.29 -10.60 -15.08
N TYR A 291 13.49 -10.24 -16.36
CA TYR A 291 12.41 -10.31 -17.35
C TYR A 291 12.71 -11.29 -18.49
N VAL A 292 12.00 -12.41 -18.43
CA VAL A 292 11.89 -13.51 -19.40
C VAL A 292 11.70 -12.98 -20.83
N GLU A 293 12.53 -13.47 -21.75
CA GLU A 293 12.30 -13.55 -23.22
C GLU A 293 11.64 -12.32 -23.86
N ARG A 294 12.16 -11.13 -23.61
CA ARG A 294 11.98 -10.03 -24.57
C ARG A 294 13.19 -10.04 -25.49
N ASN A 295 12.97 -9.94 -26.79
CA ASN A 295 13.99 -9.99 -27.85
C ASN A 295 14.98 -8.80 -27.80
N GLY A 296 15.53 -8.44 -26.64
CA GLY A 296 16.49 -7.37 -26.43
C GLY A 296 15.92 -5.95 -26.46
N VAL A 297 14.61 -5.75 -26.63
CA VAL A 297 13.98 -4.42 -26.69
C VAL A 297 13.27 -4.12 -25.36
N TYR A 298 13.77 -3.10 -24.66
CA TYR A 298 13.22 -2.61 -23.40
C TYR A 298 12.71 -1.18 -23.61
N SER A 299 11.48 -0.94 -23.19
CA SER A 299 10.90 0.42 -23.15
C SER A 299 11.26 1.11 -21.83
N THR A 300 11.11 2.44 -21.78
CA THR A 300 11.24 3.20 -20.52
C THR A 300 10.35 2.63 -19.41
N VAL A 301 9.15 2.17 -19.76
CA VAL A 301 8.21 1.57 -18.80
C VAL A 301 8.78 0.29 -18.18
N ASP A 302 9.48 -0.53 -18.97
CA ASP A 302 10.09 -1.77 -18.46
C ASP A 302 11.22 -1.47 -17.46
N ILE A 303 11.97 -0.39 -17.70
CA ILE A 303 13.00 0.07 -16.78
C ILE A 303 12.38 0.62 -15.48
N VAL A 304 11.30 1.40 -15.59
CA VAL A 304 10.51 1.86 -14.44
C VAL A 304 10.00 0.67 -13.62
N ASP A 305 9.40 -0.33 -14.28
CA ASP A 305 8.87 -1.53 -13.65
C ASP A 305 9.94 -2.30 -12.89
N TYR A 306 11.13 -2.45 -13.50
CA TYR A 306 12.25 -3.12 -12.86
C TYR A 306 12.74 -2.35 -11.62
N VAL A 307 13.05 -1.05 -11.77
CA VAL A 307 13.59 -0.22 -10.68
C VAL A 307 12.59 -0.05 -9.54
N ALA A 308 11.31 0.20 -9.84
CA ALA A 308 10.26 0.26 -8.83
C ALA A 308 10.05 -1.11 -8.13
N GLY A 309 10.28 -2.20 -8.85
CA GLY A 309 10.17 -3.57 -8.35
C GLY A 309 11.28 -4.00 -7.39
N LEU A 310 12.41 -3.28 -7.30
CA LEU A 310 13.54 -3.63 -6.43
C LEU A 310 13.15 -3.53 -4.94
N THR A 311 13.86 -4.26 -4.09
CA THR A 311 13.86 -4.04 -2.64
C THR A 311 14.95 -3.04 -2.26
N ASP A 312 14.87 -2.44 -1.09
CA ASP A 312 15.84 -1.40 -0.67
C ASP A 312 17.28 -1.95 -0.66
N GLN A 313 17.48 -3.12 -0.03
CA GLN A 313 18.79 -3.74 0.06
C GLN A 313 19.34 -4.18 -1.29
N TYR A 314 18.48 -4.66 -2.19
CA TYR A 314 18.91 -5.07 -3.52
C TYR A 314 19.22 -3.86 -4.41
N ALA A 315 18.46 -2.77 -4.30
CA ALA A 315 18.81 -1.50 -4.95
C ALA A 315 20.18 -0.97 -4.45
N ILE A 316 20.45 -1.01 -3.14
CA ILE A 316 21.76 -0.64 -2.59
C ILE A 316 22.86 -1.56 -3.13
N LYS A 317 22.61 -2.88 -3.21
CA LYS A 317 23.57 -3.84 -3.76
C LYS A 317 23.91 -3.50 -5.21
N LEU A 318 22.91 -3.37 -6.08
CA LEU A 318 23.13 -3.02 -7.49
C LEU A 318 23.87 -1.68 -7.64
N PHE A 319 23.51 -0.69 -6.82
CA PHE A 319 24.20 0.60 -6.86
C PHE A 319 25.68 0.46 -6.51
N LYS A 320 26.02 -0.35 -5.51
CA LYS A 320 27.42 -0.66 -5.18
C LYS A 320 28.11 -1.38 -6.33
N ASP A 321 27.47 -2.41 -6.89
CA ASP A 321 28.04 -3.23 -7.95
C ASP A 321 28.38 -2.41 -9.21
N TYR A 322 27.53 -1.43 -9.59
CA TYR A 322 27.70 -0.66 -10.82
C TYR A 322 28.44 0.68 -10.66
N PHE A 323 28.35 1.32 -9.48
CA PHE A 323 28.86 2.69 -9.30
C PHE A 323 30.01 2.80 -8.31
N ILE A 324 30.30 1.76 -7.53
CA ILE A 324 31.37 1.76 -6.53
C ILE A 324 32.48 0.80 -6.96
N PRO A 325 33.71 1.27 -7.23
CA PRO A 325 34.81 0.40 -7.62
C PRO A 325 35.16 -0.62 -6.55
N ASN A 326 35.41 -1.87 -6.97
CA ASN A 326 36.03 -2.87 -6.10
C ASN A 326 37.53 -2.58 -6.01
N ILE A 327 38.00 -2.11 -4.85
CA ILE A 327 39.42 -2.00 -4.56
C ILE A 327 39.92 -3.39 -4.15
N THR A 328 40.45 -4.14 -5.10
CA THR A 328 41.21 -5.37 -4.81
C THR A 328 42.63 -4.96 -4.47
N LEU A 329 43.04 -5.12 -3.21
CA LEU A 329 44.42 -4.90 -2.75
C LEU A 329 45.32 -6.09 -3.10
#